data_AF-A0A8J7HY15-F1
#
_entry.id   AF-A0A8J7HY15-F1
#
_cell.length_a   1.000
_cell.length_b   1.000
_cell.length_c   1.000
_cell.angle_alpha   90.00
_cell.angle_beta   90.00
_cell.angle_gamma   90.00
#
_symmetry.space_group_name_H-M   'P 1'
#
loop_
_entity.id
_entity.type
_entity.pdbx_description
1 polymer ?
#
loop_
_entity_poly.entity_id
_entity_poly.type
_entity_poly.pdbx_seq_one_letter_code
_entity_poly.pdbx_strand_id
1 'polypeptide(L)'
;MKYAILIKLGGEIIAADEADYDDYKGFLKCPNCKEPVFLRKSHLRNEIEIGSFFVHHKAMPEVSACELRVGRYSKQDVEIIAAKAKGQRLEKLKISLWKFLKNNLTINLKSWSTSASDVKRIKFLGEVVDYGMEILENNVNFIIDNTLPRVETLFIEKDPKIAIIPEMQPFFDAFLKQNKSNWRLHCKITREALELFLSSHSMKEIRYRLLCCLCHPKALESVPELLDLDAETVEWREKFTAYLTLQVTFVFLTVDWINIFE
;
A
#
# COMPACT_ATOMS: atom_id res chain seq x y z
N MET A 1 -9.84 -7.30 -25.82
CA MET A 1 -10.53 -7.52 -24.52
C MET A 1 -10.42 -6.22 -23.71
N LYS A 2 -11.49 -5.80 -23.03
CA LYS A 2 -11.49 -4.50 -22.31
C LYS A 2 -10.90 -4.56 -20.90
N TYR A 3 -10.85 -5.73 -20.28
CA TYR A 3 -10.41 -5.87 -18.89
C TYR A 3 -9.36 -6.96 -18.73
N ALA A 4 -8.47 -6.81 -17.76
CA ALA A 4 -7.49 -7.82 -17.36
C ALA A 4 -7.36 -7.88 -15.84
N ILE A 5 -6.86 -9.00 -15.33
CA ILE A 5 -6.53 -9.17 -13.91
C ILE A 5 -5.08 -8.74 -13.70
N LEU A 6 -4.84 -7.74 -12.85
CA LEU A 6 -3.53 -7.35 -12.38
C LEU A 6 -3.15 -8.20 -11.16
N ILE A 7 -2.29 -9.19 -11.38
CA ILE A 7 -1.89 -10.14 -10.34
C ILE A 7 -1.15 -9.44 -9.20
N LYS A 8 -0.32 -8.44 -9.53
CA LYS A 8 0.42 -7.65 -8.55
C LYS A 8 -0.43 -6.82 -7.60
N LEU A 9 -1.69 -6.55 -7.91
CA LEU A 9 -2.63 -5.92 -6.98
C LEU A 9 -3.68 -6.93 -6.53
N GLY A 10 -3.22 -8.14 -6.16
CA GLY A 10 -4.05 -9.20 -5.62
C GLY A 10 -5.22 -9.59 -6.52
N GLY A 11 -5.06 -9.43 -7.84
CA GLY A 11 -6.09 -9.76 -8.81
C GLY A 11 -7.15 -8.68 -9.05
N GLU A 12 -6.82 -7.40 -8.82
CA GLU A 12 -7.64 -6.27 -9.26
C GLU A 12 -7.97 -6.38 -10.75
N ILE A 13 -9.21 -6.04 -11.11
CA ILE A 13 -9.62 -5.93 -12.51
C ILE A 13 -9.30 -4.52 -13.02
N ILE A 14 -8.52 -4.44 -14.10
CA ILE A 14 -8.08 -3.19 -14.71
C ILE A 14 -8.73 -3.05 -16.08
N ALA A 15 -9.29 -1.88 -16.37
CA ALA A 15 -9.79 -1.52 -17.69
C ALA A 15 -8.63 -1.08 -18.60
N ALA A 16 -8.72 -1.41 -19.90
CA ALA A 16 -7.62 -1.19 -20.84
C ALA A 16 -7.36 0.30 -21.16
N ASP A 17 -8.36 1.14 -20.99
CA ASP A 17 -8.29 2.61 -21.09
C ASP A 17 -7.61 3.26 -19.88
N GLU A 18 -7.74 2.65 -18.70
CA GLU A 18 -7.08 3.09 -17.46
C GLU A 18 -5.68 2.48 -17.29
N ALA A 19 -5.31 1.52 -18.14
CA ALA A 19 -4.09 0.76 -17.98
C ALA A 19 -2.84 1.52 -18.46
N ASP A 20 -1.88 1.76 -17.57
CA ASP A 20 -0.53 2.20 -17.95
C ASP A 20 0.38 0.99 -18.23
N TYR A 21 0.90 0.89 -19.46
CA TYR A 21 1.64 -0.28 -19.90
C TYR A 21 2.98 -0.45 -19.18
N ASP A 22 3.62 0.67 -18.82
CA ASP A 22 4.92 0.66 -18.16
C ASP A 22 4.81 0.15 -16.71
N ASP A 23 3.62 0.29 -16.11
CA ASP A 23 3.32 -0.16 -14.75
C ASP A 23 2.99 -1.66 -14.70
N TYR A 24 2.42 -2.24 -15.75
CA TYR A 24 1.77 -3.56 -15.67
C TYR A 24 2.45 -4.68 -16.46
N LYS A 25 3.62 -4.42 -17.06
CA LYS A 25 4.32 -5.37 -17.93
C LYS A 25 4.59 -6.71 -17.25
N GLY A 26 3.96 -7.77 -17.75
CA GLY A 26 4.14 -9.15 -17.28
C GLY A 26 3.24 -9.59 -16.13
N PHE A 27 2.36 -8.72 -15.62
CA PHE A 27 1.50 -9.01 -14.47
C PHE A 27 0.00 -9.08 -14.79
N LEU A 28 -0.35 -8.89 -16.07
CA LEU A 28 -1.73 -8.90 -16.53
C LEU A 28 -2.11 -10.29 -17.04
N LYS A 29 -3.22 -10.82 -16.54
CA LYS A 29 -3.79 -12.11 -16.96
C LYS A 29 -5.20 -11.93 -17.49
N CYS A 30 -5.56 -12.75 -18.47
CA CYS A 30 -6.93 -12.86 -18.94
C CYS A 30 -7.84 -13.31 -17.77
N PRO A 31 -8.98 -12.64 -17.52
CA PRO A 31 -9.85 -13.06 -16.43
C PRO A 31 -10.48 -14.45 -16.64
N ASN A 32 -10.58 -14.92 -17.89
CA ASN A 32 -11.15 -16.22 -18.25
C ASN A 32 -10.13 -17.36 -18.17
N CYS A 33 -9.17 -17.40 -19.11
CA CYS A 33 -8.20 -18.50 -19.20
C CYS A 33 -6.98 -18.33 -18.30
N LYS A 34 -6.83 -17.18 -17.62
CA LYS A 34 -5.68 -16.84 -16.76
C LYS A 34 -4.32 -16.77 -17.49
N GLU A 35 -4.30 -16.85 -18.82
CA GLU A 35 -3.08 -16.67 -19.61
C GLU A 35 -2.61 -15.20 -19.62
N PRO A 36 -1.30 -14.95 -19.74
CA PRO A 36 -0.76 -13.60 -19.83
C PRO A 36 -1.33 -12.80 -21.02
N VAL A 37 -1.63 -11.54 -20.77
CA VAL A 37 -2.10 -10.59 -21.79
C VAL A 37 -1.24 -9.32 -21.80
N PHE A 38 -1.21 -8.64 -22.95
CA PHE A 38 -0.54 -7.35 -23.09
C PHE A 38 -1.52 -6.29 -23.60
N LEU A 39 -1.31 -5.05 -23.16
CA LEU A 39 -2.08 -3.91 -23.62
C LEU A 39 -1.67 -3.53 -25.04
N ARG A 40 -2.65 -3.30 -25.90
CA ARG A 40 -2.50 -2.51 -27.12
C ARG A 40 -3.16 -1.17 -26.89
N LYS A 41 -2.37 -0.10 -27.02
CA LYS A 41 -2.86 1.27 -27.00
C LYS A 41 -3.81 1.53 -28.17
N SER A 42 -4.62 2.56 -28.03
CA SER A 42 -5.53 2.97 -29.09
C SER A 42 -4.78 3.23 -30.40
N HIS A 43 -5.41 2.87 -31.51
CA HIS A 43 -4.85 3.09 -32.85
C HIS A 43 -5.95 3.24 -33.88
N LEU A 44 -5.62 3.88 -35.00
CA LEU A 44 -6.50 3.98 -36.15
C LEU A 44 -6.39 2.71 -37.00
N ARG A 45 -7.54 2.18 -37.41
CA ARG A 45 -7.64 1.10 -38.39
C ARG A 45 -8.72 1.46 -39.39
N ASN A 46 -8.31 1.70 -40.64
CA ASN A 46 -9.22 2.14 -41.71
C ASN A 46 -10.08 3.35 -41.27
N GLU A 47 -9.42 4.39 -40.75
CA GLU A 47 -10.07 5.64 -40.27
C GLU A 47 -10.99 5.50 -39.04
N ILE A 48 -11.14 4.29 -38.50
CA ILE A 48 -11.89 4.04 -37.27
C ILE A 48 -10.91 4.00 -36.10
N GLU A 49 -11.19 4.80 -35.07
CA GLU A 49 -10.45 4.74 -33.80
C GLU A 49 -10.82 3.47 -33.03
N ILE A 50 -9.82 2.63 -32.82
CA ILE A 50 -9.93 1.47 -31.94
C ILE A 50 -9.33 1.88 -30.60
N GLY A 51 -10.17 2.00 -29.57
CA GLY A 51 -9.73 2.25 -28.20
C GLY A 51 -8.83 1.13 -27.64
N SER A 52 -8.11 1.41 -26.56
CA SER A 52 -7.16 0.45 -25.96
C SER A 52 -7.80 -0.90 -25.60
N PHE A 53 -7.02 -1.98 -25.73
CA PHE A 53 -7.50 -3.34 -25.43
C PHE A 53 -6.36 -4.31 -25.08
N PHE A 54 -6.68 -5.31 -24.28
CA PHE A 54 -5.78 -6.44 -23.99
C PHE A 54 -5.88 -7.54 -25.04
N VAL A 55 -4.75 -8.17 -25.31
CA VAL A 55 -4.56 -9.28 -26.25
C VAL A 55 -3.62 -10.33 -25.68
N HIS A 56 -3.81 -11.58 -26.09
CA HIS A 56 -2.91 -12.69 -25.77
C HIS A 56 -1.69 -12.71 -26.70
N HIS A 57 -0.60 -13.35 -26.26
CA HIS A 57 0.58 -13.60 -27.10
C HIS A 57 0.22 -14.52 -28.28
N LYS A 58 0.61 -14.11 -29.50
CA LYS A 58 0.38 -14.86 -30.76
C LYS A 58 1.00 -16.26 -30.78
N ALA A 59 1.97 -16.55 -29.91
CA ALA A 59 2.77 -17.77 -29.95
C ALA A 59 2.19 -18.95 -29.14
N MET A 60 0.98 -18.83 -28.57
CA MET A 60 0.35 -19.89 -27.79
C MET A 60 -0.77 -20.57 -28.61
N PRO A 61 -0.60 -21.83 -29.07
CA PRO A 61 -1.58 -22.54 -29.89
C PRO A 61 -2.94 -22.73 -29.19
N GLU A 62 -2.93 -22.84 -27.85
CA GLU A 62 -4.10 -23.04 -26.98
C GLU A 62 -4.99 -21.79 -26.84
N VAL A 63 -4.51 -20.62 -27.29
CA VAL A 63 -5.25 -19.34 -27.26
C VAL A 63 -6.31 -19.25 -28.36
N SER A 64 -6.24 -20.12 -29.37
CA SER A 64 -7.23 -20.21 -30.45
C SER A 64 -8.64 -20.59 -29.94
N ALA A 65 -8.74 -21.17 -28.74
CA ALA A 65 -9.98 -21.62 -28.09
C ALA A 65 -10.42 -20.74 -26.90
N CYS A 66 -9.77 -19.60 -26.61
CA CYS A 66 -10.29 -18.68 -25.60
C CYS A 66 -11.56 -18.03 -26.16
N GLU A 67 -12.72 -18.66 -25.93
CA GLU A 67 -14.05 -18.29 -26.45
C GLU A 67 -14.49 -16.85 -26.10
N LEU A 68 -13.72 -16.18 -25.24
CA LEU A 68 -13.97 -14.81 -24.83
C LEU A 68 -12.91 -13.88 -25.42
N ARG A 69 -13.23 -13.32 -26.60
CA ARG A 69 -13.01 -11.89 -26.87
C ARG A 69 -13.87 -11.06 -25.89
N VAL A 70 -13.73 -11.30 -24.59
CA VAL A 70 -14.52 -10.83 -23.43
C VAL A 70 -15.87 -10.20 -23.80
N GLY A 71 -16.93 -11.01 -23.64
CA GLY A 71 -18.30 -10.51 -23.55
C GLY A 71 -18.41 -9.38 -22.52
N ARG A 72 -19.46 -8.57 -22.64
CA ARG A 72 -19.68 -7.40 -21.77
C ARG A 72 -19.77 -7.87 -20.31
N TYR A 73 -18.73 -7.65 -19.49
CA TYR A 73 -18.87 -7.73 -18.04
C TYR A 73 -19.97 -6.76 -17.63
N SER A 74 -20.94 -7.26 -16.88
CA SER A 74 -21.88 -6.37 -16.23
C SER A 74 -21.13 -5.58 -15.14
N LYS A 75 -21.69 -4.45 -14.72
CA LYS A 75 -21.15 -3.72 -13.56
C LYS A 75 -21.08 -4.62 -12.31
N GLN A 76 -22.08 -5.50 -12.16
CA GLN A 76 -22.15 -6.46 -11.05
C GLN A 76 -20.99 -7.48 -11.08
N ASP A 77 -20.61 -8.00 -12.25
CA ASP A 77 -19.48 -8.93 -12.35
C ASP A 77 -18.17 -8.26 -11.94
N VAL A 78 -17.96 -7.01 -12.38
CA VAL A 78 -16.78 -6.20 -12.03
C VAL A 78 -16.74 -5.98 -10.52
N GLU A 79 -17.85 -5.61 -9.90
CA GLU A 79 -17.98 -5.38 -8.46
C GLU A 79 -17.69 -6.66 -7.66
N ILE A 80 -18.22 -7.82 -8.08
CA ILE A 80 -17.99 -9.11 -7.41
C ILE A 80 -16.50 -9.49 -7.47
N ILE A 81 -15.87 -9.36 -8.63
CA ILE A 81 -14.44 -9.66 -8.81
C ILE A 81 -13.60 -8.70 -7.97
N ALA A 82 -13.90 -7.41 -8.00
CA ALA A 82 -13.20 -6.39 -7.22
C ALA A 82 -13.33 -6.64 -5.71
N ALA A 83 -14.52 -6.98 -5.22
CA ALA A 83 -14.76 -7.30 -3.82
C ALA A 83 -13.99 -8.55 -3.36
N LYS A 84 -13.98 -9.61 -4.18
CA LYS A 84 -13.19 -10.82 -3.90
C LYS A 84 -11.70 -10.52 -3.83
N ALA A 85 -11.20 -9.73 -4.79
CA ALA A 85 -9.81 -9.30 -4.82
C ALA A 85 -9.47 -8.46 -3.58
N LYS A 86 -10.33 -7.50 -3.19
CA LYS A 86 -10.17 -6.68 -1.97
C LYS A 86 -10.08 -7.54 -0.70
N GLY A 87 -10.93 -8.56 -0.56
CA GLY A 87 -10.89 -9.50 0.55
C GLY A 87 -9.58 -10.30 0.59
N GLN A 88 -9.11 -10.80 -0.56
CA GLN A 88 -7.81 -11.45 -0.64
C GLN A 88 -6.69 -10.49 -0.23
N ARG A 89 -6.68 -9.26 -0.73
CA ARG A 89 -5.68 -8.26 -0.39
C ARG A 89 -5.63 -7.95 1.10
N LEU A 90 -6.79 -7.85 1.76
CA LEU A 90 -6.86 -7.61 3.20
C LEU A 90 -6.19 -8.73 4.02
N GLU A 91 -6.44 -10.00 3.72
CA GLU A 91 -5.82 -11.12 4.43
C GLU A 91 -4.30 -11.14 4.25
N LYS A 92 -3.89 -10.84 3.03
CA LYS A 92 -2.49 -10.80 2.59
C LYS A 92 -1.75 -9.60 3.24
N LEU A 93 -2.40 -8.45 3.35
CA LEU A 93 -1.99 -7.27 4.14
C LEU A 93 -1.76 -7.62 5.62
N LYS A 94 -2.70 -8.33 6.26
CA LYS A 94 -2.54 -8.78 7.66
C LYS A 94 -1.27 -9.58 7.85
N ILE A 95 -1.03 -10.58 6.99
CA ILE A 95 0.14 -11.46 7.07
C ILE A 95 1.43 -10.64 6.99
N SER A 96 1.53 -9.70 6.06
CA SER A 96 2.76 -8.93 5.88
C SER A 96 3.01 -7.92 6.98
N LEU A 97 1.97 -7.25 7.48
CA LEU A 97 2.14 -6.41 8.66
C LEU A 97 2.59 -7.22 9.87
N TRP A 98 2.02 -8.39 10.10
CA TRP A 98 2.49 -9.25 11.18
C TRP A 98 3.96 -9.65 11.04
N LYS A 99 4.40 -10.01 9.82
CA LYS A 99 5.80 -10.29 9.53
C LYS A 99 6.68 -9.07 9.78
N PHE A 100 6.25 -7.90 9.32
CA PHE A 100 6.96 -6.64 9.50
C PHE A 100 7.12 -6.31 10.99
N LEU A 101 6.03 -6.32 11.76
CA LEU A 101 6.04 -6.05 13.20
C LEU A 101 6.98 -7.02 13.94
N LYS A 102 7.02 -8.30 13.52
CA LYS A 102 7.86 -9.33 14.14
C LYS A 102 9.35 -9.12 13.89
N ASN A 103 9.73 -8.64 12.71
CA ASN A 103 11.12 -8.64 12.24
C ASN A 103 11.81 -7.27 12.33
N ASN A 104 11.05 -6.18 12.18
CA ASN A 104 11.64 -4.85 11.94
C ASN A 104 11.44 -3.88 13.09
N LEU A 105 10.54 -4.17 14.04
CA LEU A 105 10.34 -3.30 15.18
C LEU A 105 11.17 -3.79 16.35
N THR A 106 11.96 -2.87 16.90
CA THR A 106 12.96 -3.06 17.96
C THR A 106 12.41 -3.75 19.21
N ILE A 107 11.08 -3.76 19.37
CA ILE A 107 10.35 -4.42 20.45
C ILE A 107 9.72 -5.68 19.89
N ASN A 108 10.22 -6.85 20.32
CA ASN A 108 9.60 -8.11 19.98
C ASN A 108 8.18 -8.16 20.58
N LEU A 109 7.17 -8.45 19.76
CA LEU A 109 5.79 -8.59 20.21
C LEU A 109 5.61 -9.65 21.33
N LYS A 110 6.50 -10.65 21.42
CA LYS A 110 6.53 -11.63 22.53
C LYS A 110 7.01 -11.02 23.85
N SER A 111 7.98 -10.10 23.82
CA SER A 111 8.35 -9.35 25.04
C SER A 111 7.22 -8.42 25.46
N TRP A 112 6.39 -7.96 24.51
CA TRP A 112 5.26 -7.10 24.81
C TRP A 112 4.09 -7.79 25.50
N SER A 113 3.76 -9.06 25.22
CA SER A 113 2.73 -9.74 26.04
C SER A 113 3.07 -9.73 27.53
N THR A 114 4.35 -9.66 27.85
CA THR A 114 4.91 -9.52 29.20
C THR A 114 4.99 -8.05 29.64
N SER A 115 5.26 -7.11 28.74
CA SER A 115 5.29 -5.65 29.03
C SER A 115 3.93 -4.96 28.97
N ALA A 116 2.88 -5.57 28.42
CA ALA A 116 1.53 -5.00 28.32
C ALA A 116 0.88 -4.84 29.71
N SER A 117 1.24 -5.71 30.66
CA SER A 117 0.93 -5.52 32.08
C SER A 117 1.67 -4.33 32.71
N ASP A 118 2.82 -3.94 32.15
CA ASP A 118 3.59 -2.77 32.61
C ASP A 118 3.14 -1.48 31.93
N VAL A 119 2.56 -1.55 30.72
CA VAL A 119 2.06 -0.37 30.00
C VAL A 119 0.76 0.15 30.59
N LYS A 120 -0.11 -0.73 31.08
CA LYS A 120 -1.24 -0.31 31.93
C LYS A 120 -0.79 0.28 33.28
N ARG A 121 0.47 0.07 33.68
CA ARG A 121 1.08 0.70 34.86
C ARG A 121 1.77 2.03 34.53
N ILE A 122 2.13 2.26 33.26
CA ILE A 122 2.64 3.54 32.73
C ILE A 122 1.48 4.27 32.04
N LYS A 123 0.62 4.91 32.84
CA LYS A 123 -0.61 5.61 32.41
C LYS A 123 -0.40 6.46 31.14
N PHE A 124 0.71 7.18 31.06
CA PHE A 124 1.09 8.04 29.93
C PHE A 124 1.18 7.31 28.58
N LEU A 125 1.76 6.10 28.53
CA LEU A 125 1.93 5.39 27.25
C LEU A 125 0.58 4.87 26.71
N GLY A 126 -0.35 4.51 27.60
CA GLY A 126 -1.72 4.19 27.22
C GLY A 126 -2.41 5.39 26.57
N GLU A 127 -2.32 6.56 27.19
CA GLU A 127 -2.91 7.81 26.69
C GLU A 127 -2.33 8.22 25.32
N VAL A 128 -1.00 8.11 25.15
CA VAL A 128 -0.34 8.40 23.86
C VAL A 128 -0.78 7.45 22.76
N VAL A 129 -0.92 6.14 23.05
CA VAL A 129 -1.39 5.17 22.06
C VAL A 129 -2.85 5.38 21.70
N ASP A 130 -3.70 5.68 22.68
CA ASP A 130 -5.12 5.97 22.45
C ASP A 130 -5.30 7.24 21.62
N TYR A 131 -4.52 8.29 21.92
CA TYR A 131 -4.46 9.49 21.08
C TYR A 131 -3.92 9.18 19.67
N GLY A 132 -2.92 8.32 19.55
CA GLY A 132 -2.44 7.83 18.26
C GLY A 132 -3.52 7.13 17.45
N MET A 133 -4.37 6.32 18.09
CA MET A 133 -5.53 5.69 17.43
C MET A 133 -6.51 6.75 16.93
N GLU A 134 -6.81 7.77 17.74
CA GLU A 134 -7.66 8.90 17.35
C GLU A 134 -7.09 9.65 16.14
N ILE A 135 -5.79 9.92 16.12
CA ILE A 135 -5.10 10.53 14.98
C ILE A 135 -5.31 9.69 13.73
N LEU A 136 -5.08 8.37 13.80
CA LEU A 136 -5.23 7.50 12.63
C LEU A 136 -6.67 7.48 12.12
N GLU A 137 -7.67 7.45 13.01
CA GLU A 137 -9.08 7.39 12.64
C GLU A 137 -9.60 8.72 12.07
N ASN A 138 -9.12 9.85 12.58
CA ASN A 138 -9.56 11.18 12.14
C ASN A 138 -8.81 11.69 10.91
N ASN A 139 -7.60 11.19 10.64
CA ASN A 139 -6.73 11.68 9.56
C ASN A 139 -6.62 10.72 8.37
N VAL A 140 -7.47 9.68 8.27
CA VAL A 140 -7.40 8.67 7.21
C VAL A 140 -7.28 9.28 5.81
N ASN A 141 -8.23 10.16 5.46
CA ASN A 141 -8.26 10.80 4.15
C ASN A 141 -7.07 11.75 3.97
N PHE A 142 -6.64 12.44 5.03
CA PHE A 142 -5.49 13.33 4.95
C PHE A 142 -4.20 12.56 4.61
N ILE A 143 -3.97 11.42 5.26
CA ILE A 143 -2.80 10.56 5.00
C ILE A 143 -2.82 10.06 3.54
N ILE A 144 -3.98 9.56 3.09
CA ILE A 144 -4.16 8.94 1.77
C ILE A 144 -4.07 9.97 0.64
N ASP A 145 -4.70 11.14 0.80
CA ASP A 145 -4.87 12.11 -0.28
C ASP A 145 -3.83 13.23 -0.26
N ASN A 146 -3.11 13.44 0.85
CA ASN A 146 -2.14 14.53 0.96
C ASN A 146 -0.74 14.02 1.29
N THR A 147 -0.57 13.24 2.36
CA THR A 147 0.76 12.82 2.83
C THR A 147 1.44 11.89 1.83
N LEU A 148 0.78 10.80 1.42
CA LEU A 148 1.37 9.84 0.49
C LEU A 148 1.74 10.47 -0.87
N PRO A 149 0.87 11.24 -1.56
CA PRO A 149 1.22 11.90 -2.82
C PRO A 149 2.37 12.90 -2.70
N ARG A 150 2.45 13.61 -1.57
CA ARG A 150 3.55 14.53 -1.32
C ARG A 150 4.87 13.79 -1.18
N VAL A 151 4.90 12.70 -0.42
CA VAL A 151 6.10 11.85 -0.29
C VAL A 151 6.50 11.29 -1.66
N GLU A 152 5.55 10.75 -2.43
CA GLU A 152 5.80 10.29 -3.80
C GLU A 152 6.47 11.37 -4.66
N THR A 153 5.92 12.59 -4.66
CA THR A 153 6.46 13.73 -5.42
C THR A 153 7.91 14.02 -5.04
N LEU A 154 8.19 14.08 -3.73
CA LEU A 154 9.55 14.37 -3.23
C LEU A 154 10.57 13.32 -3.68
N PHE A 155 10.21 12.04 -3.67
CA PHE A 155 11.09 10.96 -4.13
C PHE A 155 11.22 10.89 -5.66
N ILE A 156 10.16 11.22 -6.41
CA ILE A 156 10.22 11.29 -7.89
C ILE A 156 11.10 12.46 -8.34
N GLU A 157 10.92 13.63 -7.74
CA GLU A 157 11.68 14.84 -8.07
C GLU A 157 13.12 14.79 -7.56
N LYS A 158 13.42 13.86 -6.63
CA LYS A 158 14.72 13.70 -6.00
C LYS A 158 15.26 15.01 -5.43
N ASP A 159 14.39 15.79 -4.78
CA ASP A 159 14.75 17.13 -4.29
C ASP A 159 15.96 17.05 -3.33
N PRO A 160 17.14 17.52 -3.75
CA PRO A 160 18.36 17.38 -2.95
C PRO A 160 18.34 18.28 -1.72
N LYS A 161 17.41 19.22 -1.61
CA LYS A 161 17.29 20.12 -0.46
C LYS A 161 16.71 19.43 0.77
N ILE A 162 16.02 18.30 0.58
CA ILE A 162 15.50 17.50 1.68
C ILE A 162 16.49 16.38 1.94
N ALA A 163 17.36 16.54 2.93
CA ALA A 163 18.49 15.65 3.19
C ALA A 163 18.13 14.15 3.25
N ILE A 164 16.93 13.81 3.75
CA ILE A 164 16.45 12.43 3.83
C ILE A 164 16.20 11.79 2.46
N ILE A 165 15.89 12.58 1.43
CA ILE A 165 15.57 12.06 0.09
C ILE A 165 16.82 11.44 -0.55
N PRO A 166 17.96 12.13 -0.70
CA PRO A 166 19.19 11.52 -1.21
C PRO A 166 19.66 10.30 -0.41
N GLU A 167 19.46 10.30 0.92
CA GLU A 167 19.84 9.20 1.80
C GLU A 167 18.98 7.94 1.57
N MET A 168 17.66 8.13 1.48
CA MET A 168 16.70 7.03 1.35
C MET A 168 16.49 6.56 -0.10
N GLN A 169 16.82 7.39 -1.09
CA GLN A 169 16.58 7.07 -2.50
C GLN A 169 17.20 5.73 -2.95
N PRO A 170 18.49 5.41 -2.64
CA PRO A 170 19.09 4.15 -3.07
C PRO A 170 18.39 2.93 -2.46
N PHE A 171 17.94 3.05 -1.22
CA PHE A 171 17.18 2.00 -0.55
C PHE A 171 15.84 1.75 -1.26
N PHE A 172 15.08 2.81 -1.54
CA PHE A 172 13.80 2.68 -2.25
C PHE A 172 13.98 2.18 -3.68
N ASP A 173 14.97 2.68 -4.42
CA ASP A 173 15.25 2.22 -5.78
C ASP A 173 15.61 0.71 -5.79
N ALA A 174 16.41 0.26 -4.82
CA ALA A 174 16.73 -1.16 -4.66
C ALA A 174 15.49 -2.00 -4.29
N PHE A 175 14.67 -1.49 -3.36
CA PHE A 175 13.42 -2.13 -2.95
C PHE A 175 12.43 -2.26 -4.12
N LEU A 176 12.22 -1.21 -4.91
CA LEU A 176 11.36 -1.23 -6.09
C LEU A 176 11.88 -2.22 -7.13
N LYS A 177 13.20 -2.23 -7.37
CA LYS A 177 13.86 -3.17 -8.28
C LYS A 177 13.67 -4.62 -7.83
N GLN A 178 13.90 -4.92 -6.56
CA GLN A 178 13.69 -6.26 -5.98
C GLN A 178 12.25 -6.73 -6.21
N ASN A 179 11.30 -5.82 -6.02
CA ASN A 179 9.88 -6.09 -6.21
C ASN A 179 9.41 -5.98 -7.67
N LYS A 180 10.32 -5.79 -8.63
CA LYS A 180 10.01 -5.59 -10.06
C LYS A 180 8.94 -4.50 -10.29
N SER A 181 8.94 -3.47 -9.45
CA SER A 181 7.95 -2.38 -9.42
C SER A 181 8.55 -1.07 -9.92
N ASN A 182 7.69 -0.06 -10.02
CA ASN A 182 8.08 1.34 -10.15
C ASN A 182 7.35 2.17 -9.07
N TRP A 183 7.70 3.45 -8.94
CA TRP A 183 7.13 4.35 -7.93
C TRP A 183 5.61 4.46 -8.03
N ARG A 184 5.08 4.67 -9.24
CA ARG A 184 3.64 4.87 -9.46
C ARG A 184 2.82 3.65 -9.08
N LEU A 185 3.22 2.46 -9.53
CA LEU A 185 2.57 1.21 -9.14
C LEU A 185 2.68 0.97 -7.64
N HIS A 186 3.86 1.20 -7.06
CA HIS A 186 4.07 1.01 -5.62
C HIS A 186 3.21 1.95 -4.78
N CYS A 187 3.10 3.22 -5.16
CA CYS A 187 2.22 4.18 -4.51
C CYS A 187 0.74 3.80 -4.66
N LYS A 188 0.32 3.26 -5.82
CA LYS A 188 -1.04 2.72 -6.00
C LYS A 188 -1.31 1.58 -5.01
N ILE A 189 -0.42 0.59 -4.93
CA ILE A 189 -0.53 -0.55 -4.00
C ILE A 189 -0.56 -0.05 -2.55
N THR A 190 0.35 0.87 -2.22
CA THR A 190 0.50 1.46 -0.88
C THR A 190 -0.75 2.21 -0.45
N ARG A 191 -1.34 3.01 -1.35
CA ARG A 191 -2.59 3.73 -1.12
C ARG A 191 -3.72 2.78 -0.72
N GLU A 192 -3.89 1.70 -1.48
CA GLU A 192 -4.94 0.73 -1.18
C GLU A 192 -4.66 -0.03 0.12
N ALA A 193 -3.40 -0.40 0.39
CA ALA A 193 -3.02 -1.04 1.64
C ALA A 193 -3.31 -0.13 2.85
N LEU A 194 -3.01 1.16 2.75
CA LEU A 194 -3.35 2.17 3.77
C LEU A 194 -4.86 2.30 3.97
N GLU A 195 -5.64 2.38 2.88
CA GLU A 195 -7.10 2.42 2.95
C GLU A 195 -7.65 1.21 3.70
N LEU A 196 -7.21 0.00 3.34
CA LEU A 196 -7.61 -1.24 4.00
C LEU A 196 -7.19 -1.27 5.48
N PHE A 197 -6.00 -0.80 5.79
CA PHE A 197 -5.47 -0.75 7.16
C PHE A 197 -6.28 0.17 8.07
N LEU A 198 -6.60 1.36 7.57
CA LEU A 198 -7.25 2.41 8.35
C LEU A 198 -8.77 2.21 8.44
N SER A 199 -9.42 1.73 7.37
CA SER A 199 -10.88 1.58 7.32
C SER A 199 -11.39 0.23 7.86
N SER A 200 -10.58 -0.83 7.85
CA SER A 200 -11.05 -2.16 8.24
C SER A 200 -11.08 -2.33 9.76
N HIS A 201 -12.23 -2.78 10.28
CA HIS A 201 -12.38 -3.14 11.69
C HIS A 201 -11.45 -4.29 12.08
N SER A 202 -11.24 -5.25 11.17
CA SER A 202 -10.36 -6.41 11.42
C SER A 202 -8.87 -6.06 11.55
N MET A 203 -8.51 -4.81 11.26
CA MET A 203 -7.13 -4.30 11.39
C MET A 203 -6.88 -3.58 12.72
N LYS A 204 -7.89 -3.42 13.59
CA LYS A 204 -7.78 -2.67 14.84
C LYS A 204 -6.66 -3.17 15.75
N GLU A 205 -6.51 -4.49 15.88
CA GLU A 205 -5.42 -5.06 16.70
C GLU A 205 -4.04 -4.77 16.10
N ILE A 206 -3.88 -4.90 14.78
CA ILE A 206 -2.61 -4.64 14.10
C ILE A 206 -2.27 -3.14 14.19
N ARG A 207 -3.25 -2.25 14.02
CA ARG A 207 -3.12 -0.80 14.24
C ARG A 207 -2.60 -0.51 15.64
N TYR A 208 -3.28 -1.04 16.65
CA TYR A 208 -2.88 -0.86 18.05
C TYR A 208 -1.45 -1.33 18.31
N ARG A 209 -1.09 -2.53 17.84
CA ARG A 209 0.26 -3.08 18.04
C ARG A 209 1.34 -2.29 17.29
N LEU A 210 1.05 -1.80 16.09
CA LEU A 210 1.95 -0.91 15.37
C LEU A 210 2.19 0.37 16.18
N LEU A 211 1.12 1.00 16.69
CA LEU A 211 1.22 2.18 17.53
C LEU A 211 2.03 1.93 18.80
N CYS A 212 1.85 0.80 19.47
CA CYS A 212 2.67 0.45 20.64
C CYS A 212 4.17 0.46 20.32
N CYS A 213 4.56 0.01 19.14
CA CYS A 213 5.95 0.06 18.71
C CYS A 213 6.41 1.47 18.35
N LEU A 214 5.60 2.23 17.60
CA LEU A 214 5.92 3.59 17.15
C LEU A 214 5.93 4.62 18.27
N CYS A 215 5.11 4.41 19.31
CA CYS A 215 5.00 5.29 20.47
C CYS A 215 5.90 4.85 21.63
N HIS A 216 6.67 3.77 21.46
CA HIS A 216 7.58 3.32 22.51
C HIS A 216 8.67 4.37 22.74
N PRO A 217 9.10 4.65 24.00
CA PRO A 217 10.10 5.68 24.29
C PRO A 217 11.37 5.59 23.43
N LYS A 218 11.94 4.39 23.27
CA LYS A 218 13.10 4.16 22.38
C LYS A 218 12.89 4.56 20.92
N ALA A 219 11.67 4.46 20.39
CA ALA A 219 11.38 4.93 19.04
C ALA A 219 11.30 6.45 19.00
N LEU A 220 10.69 7.05 20.03
CA LEU A 220 10.56 8.50 20.19
C LEU A 220 11.90 9.21 20.48
N GLU A 221 12.94 8.50 20.91
CA GLU A 221 14.31 9.06 21.02
C GLU A 221 14.83 9.63 19.69
N SER A 222 14.30 9.17 18.55
CA SER A 222 14.60 9.76 17.23
C SER A 222 13.97 11.14 17.01
N VAL A 223 13.04 11.55 17.88
CA VAL A 223 12.35 12.84 17.86
C VAL A 223 12.34 13.42 19.30
N PRO A 224 13.51 13.86 19.80
CA PRO A 224 13.67 14.24 21.21
C PRO A 224 12.73 15.37 21.65
N GLU A 225 12.32 16.24 20.72
CA GLU A 225 11.34 17.30 20.96
C GLU A 225 9.99 16.79 21.49
N LEU A 226 9.60 15.55 21.18
CA LEU A 226 8.38 14.93 21.70
C LEU A 226 8.55 14.39 23.13
N LEU A 227 9.79 14.17 23.57
CA LEU A 227 10.11 13.71 24.93
C LEU A 227 10.25 14.88 25.90
N ASP A 228 10.62 16.05 25.40
CA ASP A 228 10.86 17.27 26.20
C ASP A 228 9.58 18.09 26.46
N LEU A 229 8.51 17.83 25.70
CA LEU A 229 7.24 18.54 25.79
C LEU A 229 6.20 17.76 26.60
N ASP A 230 5.34 18.47 27.33
CA ASP A 230 4.16 17.88 27.97
C ASP A 230 3.14 17.44 26.91
N ALA A 231 2.73 16.17 26.96
CA ALA A 231 1.85 15.55 25.95
C ALA A 231 0.43 16.16 25.90
N GLU A 232 0.06 16.96 26.89
CA GLU A 232 -1.22 17.68 26.87
C GLU A 232 -1.17 18.97 26.05
N THR A 233 0.03 19.47 25.71
CA THR A 233 0.20 20.74 24.99
C THR A 233 -0.22 20.65 23.53
N VAL A 234 -0.69 21.78 22.99
CA VAL A 234 -1.03 21.91 21.55
C VAL A 234 0.19 21.62 20.67
N GLU A 235 1.36 22.15 21.06
CA GLU A 235 2.60 21.94 20.32
C GLU A 235 2.98 20.45 20.25
N TRP A 236 2.90 19.73 21.37
CA TRP A 236 3.18 18.29 21.38
C TRP A 236 2.21 17.54 20.46
N ARG A 237 0.91 17.85 20.53
CA ARG A 237 -0.12 17.22 19.70
C ARG A 237 0.12 17.42 18.21
N GLU A 238 0.48 18.63 17.80
CA GLU A 238 0.81 18.95 16.40
C GLU A 238 2.03 18.16 15.93
N LYS A 239 3.12 18.17 16.70
CA LYS A 239 4.35 17.43 16.38
C LYS A 239 4.13 15.92 16.35
N PHE A 240 3.37 15.39 17.31
CA PHE A 240 3.09 13.96 17.39
C PHE A 240 2.19 13.49 16.24
N THR A 241 1.19 14.30 15.86
CA THR A 241 0.35 14.04 14.68
C THR A 241 1.18 13.99 13.40
N ALA A 242 2.11 14.94 13.23
CA ALA A 242 3.00 14.98 12.07
C ALA A 242 3.95 13.77 12.05
N TYR A 243 4.59 13.46 13.17
CA TYR A 243 5.44 12.28 13.35
C TYR A 243 4.68 11.00 12.97
N LEU A 244 3.53 10.76 13.60
CA LEU A 244 2.79 9.52 13.43
C LEU A 244 2.30 9.35 11.99
N THR A 245 1.76 10.43 11.40
CA THR A 245 1.33 10.47 9.99
C THR A 245 2.47 10.06 9.05
N LEU A 246 3.67 10.60 9.28
CA LEU A 246 4.84 10.32 8.46
C LEU A 246 5.36 8.89 8.67
N GLN A 247 5.44 8.42 9.92
CA GLN A 247 5.89 7.07 10.25
C GLN A 247 4.98 6.00 9.65
N VAL A 248 3.66 6.17 9.76
CA VAL A 248 2.70 5.24 9.14
C VAL A 248 2.88 5.23 7.62
N THR A 249 3.05 6.40 7.00
CA THR A 249 3.31 6.47 5.55
C THR A 249 4.60 5.71 5.19
N PHE A 250 5.68 5.87 5.95
CA PHE A 250 6.94 5.17 5.69
C PHE A 250 6.89 3.67 5.94
N VAL A 251 6.23 3.20 7.01
CA VAL A 251 5.96 1.76 7.19
C VAL A 251 5.26 1.22 5.95
N PHE A 252 4.26 1.93 5.46
CA PHE A 252 3.54 1.54 4.26
C PHE A 252 4.29 1.80 2.96
N LEU A 253 5.40 2.49 2.92
CA LEU A 253 6.25 2.53 1.73
C LEU A 253 7.30 1.40 1.72
N THR A 254 7.61 0.83 2.89
CA THR A 254 8.76 -0.07 3.09
C THR A 254 8.36 -1.51 3.39
N VAL A 255 7.11 -1.76 3.77
CA VAL A 255 6.57 -3.11 3.81
C VAL A 255 6.50 -3.63 2.37
N ASP A 256 6.98 -4.86 2.21
CA ASP A 256 6.91 -5.57 0.94
C ASP A 256 5.47 -5.95 0.61
N TRP A 257 4.76 -5.02 -0.02
CA TRP A 257 3.38 -5.19 -0.47
C TRP A 257 3.28 -6.04 -1.73
N ILE A 258 4.37 -6.26 -2.46
CA ILE A 258 4.32 -6.91 -3.77
C ILE A 258 4.45 -8.41 -3.63
N ASN A 259 5.35 -8.88 -2.76
CA ASN A 259 5.44 -10.31 -2.40
C ASN A 259 4.26 -10.79 -1.56
N ILE A 260 3.36 -9.88 -1.20
CA ILE A 260 2.05 -10.25 -0.71
C ILE A 260 1.27 -10.96 -1.79
N PHE A 261 1.36 -10.53 -3.04
CA PHE A 261 0.44 -10.92 -4.12
C PHE A 261 0.94 -12.05 -5.01
N GLU A 262 2.18 -12.51 -4.83
CA GLU A 262 2.70 -13.79 -5.34
C GLU A 262 2.05 -15.00 -4.63
#